data_AF-A0A0E3ZTD8-F1
#
_entry.id   AF-A0A0E3ZTD8-F1
#
_cell.length_a   1.000
_cell.length_b   1.000
_cell.length_c   1.000
_cell.angle_alpha   90.00
_cell.angle_beta   90.00
_cell.angle_gamma   90.00
#
_symmetry.space_group_name_H-M   'P 1'
#
loop_
_entity.id
_entity.type
_entity.pdbx_description
1 polymer ?
#
loop_
_entity_poly.entity_id
_entity_poly.type
_entity_poly.pdbx_seq_one_letter_code
_entity_poly.pdbx_strand_id
1 'polypeptide(L)'
;MRDDIYLEGIETRFQKGQSGNLKGRPKGSRGKAKRIRQVLGVSTKADNQLKKETVTLSIEELITITIVAKALKGNTAAYRAIMDNAYGKL
;
A
#
# COMPACT_ATOMS: atom_id res chain seq x y z
N MET A 1 16.93 -0.16 31.20
CA MET A 1 16.79 -1.26 30.22
C MET A 1 15.65 -2.13 30.75
N ARG A 2 14.79 -2.71 29.90
CA ARG A 2 13.70 -3.58 30.36
C ARG A 2 14.30 -4.96 30.64
N ASP A 3 14.49 -5.28 31.91
CA ASP A 3 15.20 -6.49 32.39
C ASP A 3 14.32 -7.75 32.31
N ASP A 4 13.05 -7.59 31.98
CA ASP A 4 11.97 -8.58 31.84
C ASP A 4 12.07 -9.51 30.61
N ILE A 5 13.05 -9.29 29.73
CA ILE A 5 13.24 -10.10 28.51
C ILE A 5 14.16 -11.31 28.77
N TYR A 6 14.96 -11.28 29.83
CA TYR A 6 15.86 -12.36 30.21
C TYR A 6 15.26 -13.14 31.37
N LEU A 7 14.29 -14.01 31.08
CA LEU A 7 13.83 -15.00 32.05
C LEU A 7 14.99 -15.97 32.31
N GLU A 8 15.56 -15.97 33.53
CA GLU A 8 16.64 -16.89 33.90
C GLU A 8 16.21 -18.35 33.62
N GLY A 9 17.01 -19.07 32.82
CA GLY A 9 16.76 -20.48 32.49
C GLY A 9 16.25 -20.78 31.07
N ILE A 10 15.98 -19.76 30.23
CA ILE A 10 15.70 -19.98 28.81
C ILE A 10 17.00 -19.88 28.02
N GLU A 11 17.64 -21.02 27.75
CA GLU A 11 18.80 -21.09 26.84
C GLU A 11 18.36 -20.79 25.41
N THR A 12 18.55 -19.55 24.97
CA THR A 12 18.39 -19.24 23.55
C THR A 12 19.68 -19.62 22.82
N ARG A 13 19.55 -20.35 21.70
CA ARG A 13 20.64 -20.70 20.77
C ARG A 13 21.40 -19.50 20.16
N PHE A 14 21.03 -18.27 20.50
CA PHE A 14 21.59 -17.05 19.94
C PHE A 14 22.35 -16.28 21.03
N GLN A 15 23.58 -15.87 20.74
CA GLN A 15 24.41 -15.14 21.70
C GLN A 15 23.85 -13.73 21.92
N LYS A 16 23.95 -13.24 23.17
CA LYS A 16 23.52 -11.89 23.54
C LYS A 16 24.30 -10.86 22.71
N GLY A 17 23.57 -9.98 22.01
CA GLY A 17 24.16 -8.99 21.09
C GLY A 17 24.33 -9.47 19.65
N GLN A 18 24.01 -10.74 19.33
CA GLN A 18 24.05 -11.28 17.98
C GLN A 18 22.64 -11.53 17.44
N SER A 19 22.34 -10.98 16.26
CA SER A 19 21.10 -11.30 15.56
C SER A 19 21.06 -12.79 15.21
N GLY A 20 19.97 -13.47 15.54
CA GLY A 20 19.73 -14.85 15.11
C GLY A 20 19.61 -15.03 13.60
N ASN A 21 19.52 -13.92 12.85
CA ASN A 21 19.62 -13.89 11.40
C ASN A 21 20.77 -12.98 10.95
N LEU A 22 21.98 -13.54 10.89
CA LEU A 22 23.20 -12.86 10.45
C LEU A 22 23.12 -12.32 9.01
N LYS A 23 22.36 -12.98 8.14
CA LYS A 23 22.20 -12.58 6.73
C LYS A 23 21.14 -11.48 6.55
N GLY A 24 20.43 -11.12 7.62
CA GLY A 24 19.35 -10.15 7.56
C GLY A 24 18.21 -10.55 6.63
N ARG A 25 17.39 -9.59 6.25
CA ARG A 25 16.32 -9.82 5.27
C ARG A 25 16.96 -10.04 3.88
N PRO A 26 16.59 -11.12 3.16
CA PRO A 26 17.23 -11.40 1.87
C PRO A 26 17.00 -10.26 0.87
N LYS A 27 18.09 -9.88 0.18
CA LYS A 27 18.10 -8.85 -0.87
C LYS A 27 17.06 -9.21 -1.94
N GLY A 28 16.17 -8.27 -2.27
CA GLY A 28 15.10 -8.49 -3.25
C GLY A 28 13.76 -8.98 -2.67
N SER A 29 13.66 -9.20 -1.35
CA SER A 29 12.39 -9.45 -0.67
C SER A 29 11.34 -8.41 -1.04
N ARG A 30 10.25 -8.82 -1.69
CA ARG A 30 9.20 -7.89 -2.12
C ARG A 30 8.47 -7.33 -0.90
N GLY A 31 8.65 -6.04 -0.63
CA GLY A 31 7.91 -5.33 0.41
C GLY A 31 6.42 -5.20 0.09
N LYS A 32 5.60 -4.89 1.11
CA LYS A 32 4.16 -4.64 0.97
C LYS A 32 3.85 -3.66 -0.17
N ALA A 33 4.59 -2.55 -0.23
CA ALA A 33 4.46 -1.54 -1.28
C ALA A 33 4.66 -2.10 -2.70
N LYS A 34 5.60 -3.03 -2.90
CA LYS A 34 5.85 -3.63 -4.22
C LYS A 34 4.68 -4.52 -4.66
N ARG A 35 4.06 -5.26 -3.73
CA ARG A 35 2.86 -6.05 -4.02
C ARG A 35 1.66 -5.16 -4.35
N ILE A 36 1.46 -4.08 -3.59
CA ILE A 36 0.36 -3.13 -3.84
C ILE A 36 0.50 -2.49 -5.21
N ARG A 37 1.70 -2.02 -5.59
CA ARG A 37 1.94 -1.47 -6.93
C ARG A 37 1.66 -2.46 -8.06
N GLN A 38 2.00 -3.74 -7.85
CA GLN A 38 1.68 -4.79 -8.83
C GLN A 38 0.18 -4.96 -9.01
N VAL A 39 -0.60 -4.94 -7.93
CA VAL A 39 -2.06 -5.03 -7.98
C VAL A 39 -2.67 -3.79 -8.65
N LEU A 40 -2.22 -2.60 -8.29
CA LEU A 40 -2.72 -1.34 -8.86
C LEU A 40 -2.51 -1.25 -10.37
N GLY A 41 -1.39 -1.79 -10.88
CA GLY A 41 -1.09 -1.83 -12.31
C GLY A 41 -1.80 -2.94 -13.09
N VAL A 42 -2.58 -3.83 -12.46
CA VAL A 42 -3.39 -4.81 -13.20
C VAL A 42 -4.48 -4.09 -13.97
N SER A 43 -4.58 -4.37 -15.27
CA SER A 43 -5.63 -3.82 -16.12
C SER A 43 -6.86 -4.72 -16.11
N THR A 44 -8.04 -4.12 -15.98
CA THR A 44 -9.33 -4.78 -16.14
C THR A 44 -10.11 -4.10 -17.26
N LYS A 45 -10.97 -4.88 -17.94
CA LYS A 45 -12.00 -4.28 -18.79
C LYS A 45 -13.04 -3.67 -17.87
N ALA A 46 -13.26 -2.36 -18.00
CA ALA A 46 -14.27 -1.65 -17.26
C ALA A 46 -15.26 -1.02 -18.24
N ASP A 47 -16.55 -1.19 -17.97
CA ASP A 47 -17.59 -0.52 -18.74
C ASP A 47 -17.58 0.97 -18.38
N ASN A 48 -17.24 1.80 -19.35
CA ASN A 48 -17.32 3.24 -19.16
C ASN A 48 -18.79 3.67 -19.22
N GLN A 49 -19.42 3.85 -18.06
CA GLN A 49 -20.81 4.28 -17.94
C GLN A 49 -21.08 5.63 -18.64
N LEU A 50 -20.06 6.45 -18.91
CA LEU A 50 -20.17 7.73 -19.63
C LEU A 50 -20.06 7.58 -21.16
N LYS A 51 -19.36 6.56 -21.69
CA LYS A 51 -19.09 6.43 -23.13
C LYS A 51 -19.65 5.17 -23.81
N LYS A 52 -20.26 4.22 -23.07
CA LYS A 52 -20.74 2.93 -23.59
C LYS A 52 -19.67 2.13 -24.36
N GLU A 53 -18.40 2.37 -24.06
CA GLU A 53 -17.25 1.66 -24.62
C GLU A 53 -16.57 0.87 -23.50
N THR A 54 -16.18 -0.37 -23.78
CA THR A 54 -15.29 -1.13 -22.91
C THR A 54 -13.88 -0.59 -23.04
N VAL A 55 -13.40 0.08 -21.99
CA VAL A 55 -12.03 0.58 -21.91
C VAL A 55 -11.24 -0.34 -21.00
N THR A 56 -10.03 -0.70 -21.41
CA THR A 56 -9.08 -1.41 -20.56
C THR A 56 -8.41 -0.37 -19.65
N LEU A 57 -8.72 -0.40 -18.36
CA LEU A 57 -8.18 0.53 -17.36
C LEU A 57 -7.43 -0.24 -16.29
N SER A 58 -6.36 0.36 -15.75
CA SER A 58 -5.73 -0.12 -14.53
C SER A 58 -6.67 0.02 -13.33
N ILE A 59 -6.48 -0.81 -12.31
CA ILE A 59 -7.21 -0.69 -11.04
C ILE A 59 -6.96 0.70 -10.40
N GLU A 60 -5.77 1.26 -10.56
CA GLU A 60 -5.41 2.61 -10.10
C GLU A 60 -6.29 3.70 -10.74
N GLU A 61 -6.46 3.66 -12.06
CA GLU A 61 -7.31 4.60 -12.78
C GLU A 61 -8.78 4.44 -12.36
N LEU A 62 -9.26 3.21 -12.20
CA LEU A 62 -10.63 2.93 -11.76
C LEU A 62 -10.92 3.51 -10.36
N ILE A 63 -9.98 3.34 -9.43
CA ILE A 63 -10.07 3.92 -8.08
C ILE A 63 -10.13 5.45 -8.20
N THR A 64 -9.26 6.05 -9.01
CA THR A 64 -9.22 7.51 -9.20
C THR A 64 -10.54 8.05 -9.73
N ILE A 65 -11.11 7.42 -10.76
CA ILE A 65 -12.42 7.78 -11.32
C ILE A 65 -13.52 7.66 -10.25
N THR A 66 -13.48 6.61 -9.44
CA THR A 66 -14.46 6.40 -8.37
C THR A 66 -14.39 7.48 -7.29
N ILE A 67 -13.18 7.92 -6.92
CA ILE A 67 -12.98 9.01 -5.96
C ILE A 67 -13.51 10.33 -6.54
N VAL A 68 -13.25 10.61 -7.83
CA VAL A 68 -13.81 11.76 -8.54
C VAL A 68 -15.34 11.72 -8.54
N ALA A 69 -15.94 10.58 -8.89
CA ALA A 69 -17.39 10.42 -8.86
C ALA A 69 -17.98 10.63 -7.44
N LYS A 70 -17.25 10.23 -6.40
CA LYS A 70 -17.64 10.47 -5.00
C LYS A 70 -17.54 11.95 -4.62
N ALA A 71 -16.49 12.64 -5.09
CA ALA A 71 -16.33 14.08 -4.89
C ALA A 71 -17.45 14.88 -5.59
N LEU A 72 -17.81 14.49 -6.82
CA LEU A 72 -18.94 15.09 -7.57
C LEU A 72 -20.28 14.93 -6.83
N LYS A 73 -20.43 13.89 -6.01
CA LYS A 73 -21.60 13.68 -5.14
C LYS A 73 -21.56 14.51 -3.83
N GLY A 74 -20.63 15.46 -3.71
CA GLY A 74 -20.52 16.35 -2.55
C GLY A 74 -19.64 15.82 -1.41
N ASN A 75 -18.87 14.75 -1.62
CA ASN A 75 -17.94 14.27 -0.59
C ASN A 75 -16.68 15.16 -0.55
N THR A 76 -16.63 16.05 0.44
CA THR A 76 -15.54 17.03 0.62
C THR A 76 -14.18 16.38 0.91
N ALA A 77 -14.15 15.24 1.61
CA ALA A 77 -12.91 14.50 1.87
C ALA A 77 -12.31 13.91 0.59
N ALA A 78 -13.16 13.37 -0.31
CA ALA A 78 -12.73 12.90 -1.62
C ALA A 78 -12.21 14.05 -2.49
N TYR A 79 -12.91 15.19 -2.48
CA TYR A 79 -12.45 16.40 -3.16
C TYR A 79 -11.08 16.86 -2.66
N ARG A 80 -10.90 16.96 -1.33
CA ARG A 80 -9.61 17.35 -0.74
C ARG A 80 -8.50 16.36 -1.10
N ALA A 81 -8.78 15.06 -1.04
CA ALA A 81 -7.81 14.04 -1.44
C ALA A 81 -7.38 14.19 -2.91
N ILE A 82 -8.30 14.53 -3.82
CA ILE A 82 -7.94 14.79 -5.23
C ILE A 82 -7.07 16.05 -5.33
N MET A 83 -7.46 17.14 -4.66
CA MET A 83 -6.72 18.40 -4.70
C MET A 83 -5.30 18.26 -4.12
N ASP A 84 -5.16 17.59 -2.98
CA ASP A 84 -3.86 17.32 -2.33
C ASP A 84 -2.94 16.49 -3.23
N ASN A 85 -3.50 15.53 -3.99
CA ASN A 85 -2.72 14.70 -4.91
C ASN A 85 -2.37 15.42 -6.22
N ALA A 86 -3.26 16.29 -6.73
CA ALA A 86 -3.07 16.98 -8.01
C ALA A 86 -2.18 18.22 -7.91
N TYR A 87 -2.33 19.01 -6.84
CA TYR A 87 -1.67 20.30 -6.67
C TYR A 87 -0.66 20.33 -5.52
N GLY A 88 -0.47 19.18 -4.85
CA GLY A 88 0.28 19.11 -3.61
C GLY A 88 -0.61 19.42 -2.40
N LYS A 89 -0.13 19.02 -1.23
CA LYS A 89 -0.87 19.16 0.01
C LYS A 89 -1.07 20.64 0.35
N LEU A 90 -2.33 21.07 0.43
CA LEU A 90 -2.71 22.39 0.94
C LEU A 90 -2.38 22.52 2.44
#